data_AF-A0A9D7JRJ6-F1
#
_entry.id   AF-A0A9D7JRJ6-F1
#
_cell.length_a   1.000
_cell.length_b   1.000
_cell.length_c   1.000
_cell.angle_alpha   90.00
_cell.angle_beta   90.00
_cell.angle_gamma   90.00
#
_symmetry.space_group_name_H-M   'P 1'
#
loop_
_entity.id
_entity.type
_entity.pdbx_description
1 polymer ?
#
loop_
_entity_poly.entity_id
_entity_poly.type
_entity_poly.pdbx_seq_one_letter_code
_entity_poly.pdbx_strand_id
1 'polypeptide(L)' 'MTWSDPNATVLIKDLSGRTLIHYNSNTKNINLNLSSLNSGMYLISVNGSTQKLIKVD' A
#
# COMPACT_ATOMS: atom_id res chain seq x y z
N MET A 1 -0.38 9.87 -0.66
CA MET A 1 0.89 9.51 -1.32
C MET A 1 0.55 9.22 -2.77
N THR A 2 1.30 9.76 -3.72
CA THR A 2 0.92 9.72 -5.14
C THR A 2 1.95 8.95 -5.94
N TRP A 3 1.54 7.91 -6.66
CA TRP A 3 2.39 7.12 -7.56
C TRP A 3 1.86 7.23 -8.98
N SER A 4 2.68 7.71 -9.91
CA SER A 4 2.28 8.01 -11.29
C SER A 4 2.58 6.84 -12.25
N ASP A 5 2.03 5.66 -11.96
CA ASP A 5 2.03 4.54 -12.91
C ASP A 5 0.56 4.07 -13.10
N PRO A 6 0.01 4.19 -14.32
CA PRO A 6 -1.36 3.82 -14.60
C PRO A 6 -1.63 2.31 -14.54
N ASN A 7 -0.62 1.46 -14.30
CA ASN A 7 -0.78 0.03 -14.03
C ASN A 7 -0.23 -0.36 -12.64
N ALA A 8 -0.13 0.61 -11.73
CA ALA A 8 0.43 0.37 -10.40
C ALA A 8 -0.42 -0.62 -9.61
N THR A 9 0.22 -1.72 -9.20
CA THR A 9 -0.28 -2.60 -8.15
C THR A 9 0.27 -2.18 -6.81
N VAL A 10 -0.60 -1.74 -5.91
CA VAL A 10 -0.24 -1.34 -4.55
C VAL A 10 -0.68 -2.41 -3.57
N LEU A 11 0.26 -2.88 -2.76
CA LEU A 11 0.05 -3.85 -1.71
C LEU A 11 0.38 -3.21 -0.36
N ILE A 12 -0.49 -3.39 0.62
CA ILE A 12 -0.17 -3.13 2.02
C ILE A 12 0.05 -4.47 2.69
N LYS A 13 1.22 -4.64 3.28
CA LYS A 13 1.64 -5.88 3.94
C LYS A 13 1.93 -5.61 5.42
N ASP A 14 1.70 -6.61 6.26
CA ASP A 14 2.28 -6.59 7.60
C ASP A 14 3.79 -6.87 7.56
N LEU A 15 4.45 -6.78 8.71
CA LEU A 15 5.89 -7.01 8.84
C LEU A 15 6.30 -8.47 8.55
N SER A 16 5.36 -9.42 8.55
CA SER A 16 5.61 -10.81 8.14
C SER A 16 5.56 -10.98 6.62
N GLY A 17 5.23 -9.93 5.87
CA GLY A 17 5.11 -9.94 4.41
C GLY A 17 3.74 -10.38 3.89
N ARG A 18 2.77 -10.64 4.78
CA ARG A 18 1.40 -11.01 4.39
C ARG A 18 0.65 -9.78 3.88
N THR A 19 0.07 -9.90 2.69
CA THR A 19 -0.77 -8.87 2.09
C THR A 19 -2.10 -8.75 2.81
N LEU A 20 -2.42 -7.55 3.26
CA LEU A 20 -3.69 -7.20 3.91
C LEU A 20 -4.62 -6.46 2.97
N ILE A 21 -4.05 -5.59 2.13
CA ILE A 21 -4.80 -4.83 1.12
C ILE A 21 -4.08 -4.97 -0.21
N HIS A 22 -4.86 -5.24 -1.26
CA HIS A 22 -4.39 -5.30 -2.65
C HIS A 22 -5.24 -4.32 -3.45
N TYR A 23 -4.61 -3.30 -4.00
CA TYR A 23 -5.23 -2.31 -4.86
C TYR A 23 -4.53 -2.31 -6.22
N ASN A 24 -5.28 -2.59 -7.28
CA ASN A 24 -4.81 -2.46 -8.65
C ASN A 24 -5.41 -1.19 -9.25
N SER A 25 -4.58 -0.24 -9.66
CA SER A 25 -5.06 1.03 -10.18
C SER A 25 -4.81 1.15 -11.67
N ASN A 26 -5.88 1.50 -12.39
CA ASN A 26 -5.80 1.98 -13.77
C ASN A 26 -5.66 3.51 -13.84
N THR A 27 -5.37 4.16 -12.70
CA THR A 27 -5.35 5.62 -12.58
C THR A 27 -4.00 6.11 -12.08
N LYS A 28 -3.57 7.28 -12.57
CA LYS A 28 -2.29 7.92 -12.18
C LYS A 28 -2.17 8.31 -10.71
N ASN A 29 -3.25 8.28 -9.92
CA ASN A 29 -3.25 8.71 -8.52
C ASN A 29 -3.98 7.68 -7.67
N ILE A 30 -3.31 7.17 -6.63
CA ILE A 30 -3.87 6.14 -5.73
C ILE A 30 -4.04 6.75 -4.34
N ASN A 31 -5.29 6.84 -3.89
CA ASN A 31 -5.61 7.19 -2.51
C ASN A 31 -5.94 5.91 -1.73
N LEU A 32 -5.06 5.53 -0.81
CA LEU A 32 -5.28 4.40 0.09
C LEU A 32 -6.01 4.89 1.33
N ASN A 33 -7.21 4.36 1.59
CA ASN A 33 -7.84 4.51 2.89
C ASN A 33 -7.29 3.44 3.84
N LEU A 34 -6.65 3.88 4.92
CA LEU A 34 -6.04 3.01 5.93
C LEU A 34 -6.91 2.85 7.18
N SER A 35 -8.12 3.43 7.20
CA SER A 35 -8.98 3.45 8.38
C SER A 35 -9.46 2.06 8.85
N SER A 36 -9.35 1.05 8.00
CA SER A 36 -9.71 -0.33 8.34
C SER A 36 -8.54 -1.14 8.89
N LEU A 37 -7.34 -0.57 8.97
CA LEU A 37 -6.18 -1.23 9.55
C LEU A 37 -6.15 -0.97 11.06
N ASN A 38 -5.75 -2.00 11.81
CA ASN A 38 -5.46 -1.83 13.23
C ASN A 38 -4.21 -0.94 13.41
N SER A 39 -4.07 -0.34 14.59
CA SER A 39 -2.85 0.37 14.95
C SER A 39 -1.64 -0.55 14.83
N GLY A 40 -0.59 -0.11 14.15
CA GLY A 40 0.57 -0.96 13.85
C GLY A 40 1.46 -0.44 12.73
N MET A 41 2.45 -1.26 12.38
CA MET A 41 3.43 -0.97 11.33
C MET A 41 3.14 -1.80 10.08
N TYR A 42 3.16 -1.16 8.93
CA TYR A 42 2.86 -1.81 7.64
C TYR A 42 3.82 -1.37 6.54
N LEU A 43 4.05 -2.27 5.59
CA LEU A 43 4.86 -2.04 4.40
C LEU A 43 3.94 -1.76 3.22
N ILE A 44 4.18 -0.66 2.51
CA ILE A 44 3.55 -0.37 1.22
C ILE A 44 4.52 -0.81 0.13
N SER A 45 4.09 -1.77 -0.68
CA SER A 45 4.78 -2.16 -1.91
C SER A 45 4.03 -1.64 -3.13
N VAL A 46 4.75 -1.12 -4.12
CA VAL A 46 4.19 -0.71 -5.42
C VAL A 46 4.94 -1.47 -6.51
N ASN A 47 4.20 -2.19 -7.35
CA ASN A 47 4.72 -3.09 -8.39
C ASN A 47 5.75 -4.09 -7.86
N GLY A 48 5.53 -4.61 -6.65
CA GLY A 48 6.40 -5.59 -6.01
C GLY A 48 7.61 -5.01 -5.26
N SER A 49 7.98 -3.74 -5.48
CA SER A 49 9.03 -3.08 -4.71
C SER A 49 8.46 -2.43 -3.45
N THR A 50 9.08 -2.68 -2.29
CA THR A 50 8.74 -1.97 -1.05
C THR A 50 9.11 -0.49 -1.19
N GLN A 51 8.11 0.38 -1.10
CA GLN A 51 8.29 1.82 -1.25
C GLN A 51 8.33 2.55 0.09
N LYS A 52 7.58 2.06 1.09
CA LYS A 52 7.44 2.78 2.36
C LYS A 52 7.07 1.87 3.52
N LEU A 53 7.58 2.22 4.70
CA LEU A 53 7.08 1.76 5.98
C LEU A 53 6.14 2.85 6.55
N ILE A 54 4.93 2.46 6.93
CA ILE A 54 3.93 3.35 7.54
C ILE A 54 3.59 2.89 8.94
N LYS A 55 3.28 3.84 9.81
CA LYS A 55 2.65 3.62 11.11
C LYS A 55 1.19 4.04 11.00
N VAL A 56 0.28 3.19 11.46
CA VAL A 56 -1.14 3.50 11.68
C VAL A 56 -1.31 3.60 13.18
N ASP A 57 -1.88 4.72 13.65
CA ASP A 57 -2.20 4.96 15.06
C ASP A 57 -3.67 4.70 15.34
#